data_AF-A0A2E5V404-F1
#
_entry.id   AF-A0A2E5V404-F1
#
_cell.length_a   1.000
_cell.length_b   1.000
_cell.length_c   1.000
_cell.angle_alpha   90.00
_cell.angle_beta   90.00
_cell.angle_gamma   90.00
#
_symmetry.space_group_name_H-M   'P 1'
#
loop_
_entity.id
_entity.type
_entity.pdbx_description
1 polymer ?
#
loop_
_entity_poly.entity_id
_entity_poly.type
_entity_poly.pdbx_seq_one_letter_code
_entity_poly.pdbx_strand_id
1 'polypeptide(L)'
;FPITVLNVDGELLTLGQGGDTVRSGGVYNLVRLGKRMTDPHTGESLGRTETRVGSVKVIDTQSKMSTGKILKLMISRRSLLRDDFIIRPRKAAFQVKKRARKMRDFEKEMDKEFDKD
;
A
#
# COMPACT_ATOMS: atom_id res chain seq x y z
N PHE A 1 8.58 7.71 -2.38
CA PHE A 1 9.31 6.43 -2.51
C PHE A 1 8.35 5.27 -2.34
N PRO A 2 8.55 4.13 -3.02
CA PRO A 2 7.73 2.93 -2.83
C PRO A 2 7.98 2.34 -1.43
N ILE A 3 6.94 1.74 -0.84
CA ILE A 3 7.08 1.02 0.42
C ILE A 3 7.61 -0.38 0.09
N THR A 4 8.83 -0.69 0.52
CA THR A 4 9.48 -1.98 0.28
C THR A 4 9.12 -2.99 1.37
N VAL A 5 9.20 -4.27 1.02
CA VAL A 5 9.19 -5.36 1.99
C VAL A 5 10.63 -5.61 2.45
N LEU A 6 10.88 -5.48 3.75
CA LEU A 6 12.19 -5.69 4.37
C LEU A 6 12.41 -7.14 4.81
N ASN A 7 11.37 -7.80 5.30
CA ASN A 7 11.45 -9.16 5.80
C ASN A 7 10.14 -9.93 5.57
N VAL A 8 10.25 -11.26 5.48
CA VAL A 8 9.15 -12.20 5.32
C VAL A 8 9.28 -13.29 6.37
N ASP A 9 8.36 -13.32 7.32
CA ASP A 9 8.27 -14.36 8.35
C ASP A 9 6.94 -15.10 8.22
N GLY A 10 6.97 -16.25 7.54
CA GLY A 10 5.78 -17.04 7.25
C GLY A 10 4.73 -16.28 6.44
N GLU A 11 3.71 -15.76 7.11
CA GLU A 11 2.62 -14.96 6.54
C GLU A 11 2.70 -13.47 6.90
N LEU A 12 3.70 -13.10 7.70
CA LEU A 12 3.95 -11.74 8.14
C LEU A 12 5.05 -11.11 7.28
N LEU A 13 4.86 -9.85 6.96
CA LEU A 13 5.76 -9.02 6.17
C LEU A 13 6.14 -7.80 7.00
N THR A 14 7.44 -7.52 7.08
CA THR A 14 7.94 -6.25 7.60
C THR A 14 8.07 -5.27 6.44
N LEU A 15 7.45 -4.11 6.57
CA LEU A 15 7.42 -3.05 5.56
C LEU A 15 8.35 -1.93 5.99
N GLY A 16 9.13 -1.40 5.05
CA GLY A 16 10.14 -0.37 5.29
C GLY A 16 9.60 1.05 5.46
N GLN A 17 8.28 1.20 5.63
CA GLN A 17 7.65 2.46 6.00
C GLN A 17 6.54 2.23 7.02
N GLY A 18 6.35 3.23 7.88
CA GLY A 18 5.33 3.23 8.93
C GLY A 18 4.83 4.65 9.23
N GLY A 19 4.25 4.84 10.41
CA GLY A 19 3.63 6.10 10.82
C GLY A 19 2.43 6.45 9.95
N ASP A 20 2.29 7.72 9.59
CA ASP A 20 1.13 8.21 8.82
C ASP A 20 1.11 7.77 7.35
N THR A 21 2.22 7.23 6.83
CA THR A 21 2.31 6.78 5.44
C THR A 21 1.59 5.45 5.19
N VAL A 22 1.50 4.60 6.22
CA VAL A 22 0.87 3.29 6.14
C VAL A 22 -0.20 3.20 7.21
N ARG A 23 -1.43 2.87 6.81
CA ARG A 23 -2.56 2.84 7.75
C ARG A 23 -2.79 1.42 8.25
N SER A 24 -2.77 1.24 9.58
CA SER A 24 -3.21 -0.01 10.20
C SER A 24 -4.64 -0.36 9.79
N GLY A 25 -4.89 -1.64 9.53
CA GLY A 25 -6.11 -2.19 8.95
C GLY A 25 -6.26 -2.00 7.44
N GLY A 26 -5.38 -1.22 6.80
CA GLY A 26 -5.41 -0.99 5.36
C GLY A 26 -5.01 -2.23 4.56
N VAL A 27 -5.68 -2.45 3.41
CA VAL A 27 -5.33 -3.52 2.48
C VAL A 27 -4.58 -2.95 1.28
N TYR A 28 -3.40 -3.48 1.05
CA TYR A 28 -2.44 -3.08 0.02
C TYR A 28 -2.22 -4.21 -0.97
N ASN A 29 -1.77 -3.86 -2.18
CA ASN A 29 -1.41 -4.82 -3.20
C ASN A 29 0.07 -5.18 -3.03
N LEU A 30 0.38 -6.48 -3.03
CA LEU A 30 1.76 -6.96 -3.09
C LEU A 30 2.20 -7.01 -4.55
N VAL A 31 3.30 -6.35 -4.84
CA VAL A 31 3.85 -6.20 -6.19
C VAL A 31 5.30 -6.68 -6.19
N ARG A 32 5.62 -7.61 -7.08
CA ARG A 32 6.97 -8.08 -7.35
C ARG A 32 7.68 -7.11 -8.28
N LEU A 33 8.88 -6.70 -7.92
CA LEU A 33 9.78 -5.93 -8.79
C LEU A 33 10.59 -6.90 -9.67
N GLY A 34 10.44 -6.75 -10.97
CA GLY A 34 11.15 -7.53 -11.98
C GLY A 34 12.45 -6.86 -12.44
N LYS A 35 12.77 -7.09 -13.72
CA LYS A 35 13.95 -6.56 -14.39
C LYS A 35 13.86 -5.03 -14.51
N ARG A 36 15.03 -4.38 -14.57
CA ARG A 36 15.11 -2.96 -14.95
C ARG A 36 14.65 -2.82 -16.40
N MET A 37 13.87 -1.77 -16.66
CA MET A 37 13.41 -1.40 -17.98
C MET A 37 14.21 -0.18 -18.40
N THR A 38 14.84 -0.28 -19.57
CA THR A 38 15.61 0.80 -20.17
C THR A 38 15.02 1.07 -21.54
N ASP A 39 14.83 2.33 -21.87
CA ASP A 39 14.41 2.74 -23.20
C ASP A 39 15.51 2.38 -24.22
N PRO A 40 15.20 1.58 -25.26
CA PRO A 40 16.20 1.17 -26.25
C PRO A 40 16.67 2.31 -27.16
N HIS A 41 15.88 3.39 -27.29
CA HIS A 41 16.18 4.52 -28.17
C HIS A 41 16.93 5.65 -27.44
N THR A 42 16.63 5.90 -26.17
CA THR A 42 17.24 7.01 -25.39
C THR A 42 18.23 6.54 -24.34
N GLY A 43 18.23 5.25 -23.98
CA GLY A 43 19.04 4.70 -22.89
C GLY A 43 18.54 5.11 -21.49
N GLU A 44 17.39 5.79 -21.39
CA GLU A 44 16.83 6.22 -20.11
C GLU A 44 16.30 5.03 -19.31
N SER A 45 16.55 5.05 -18.00
CA SER A 45 16.02 4.05 -17.07
C SER A 45 14.55 4.35 -16.77
N LEU A 46 13.64 3.55 -17.31
CA LEU A 46 12.20 3.63 -17.08
C LEU A 46 11.74 2.92 -15.78
N GLY A 47 12.70 2.50 -14.94
CA GLY A 47 12.44 1.85 -13.65
C GLY A 47 12.50 0.33 -13.73
N ARG A 48 11.59 -0.37 -13.03
CA ARG A 48 11.53 -1.85 -13.00
C ARG A 48 10.12 -2.33 -13.35
N THR A 49 10.01 -3.50 -13.96
CA THR A 49 8.70 -4.11 -14.23
C THR A 49 8.00 -4.42 -12.91
N GLU A 50 6.71 -4.13 -12.83
CA GLU A 50 5.89 -4.36 -11.64
C GLU A 50 4.82 -5.42 -11.93
N THR A 51 4.83 -6.52 -11.18
CA THR A 51 3.83 -7.57 -11.31
C THR A 51 3.05 -7.74 -10.02
N ARG A 52 1.73 -7.61 -10.07
CA ARG A 52 0.87 -7.86 -8.91
C ARG A 52 0.84 -9.36 -8.59
N VAL A 53 1.27 -9.71 -7.38
CA VAL A 53 1.37 -11.12 -6.94
C VAL A 53 0.52 -11.43 -5.72
N GLY A 54 -0.18 -10.45 -5.14
CA GLY A 54 -1.00 -10.68 -3.96
C GLY A 54 -1.59 -9.44 -3.32
N SER A 55 -2.01 -9.62 -2.07
CA SER A 55 -2.54 -8.55 -1.22
C SER A 55 -2.18 -8.78 0.25
N VAL A 56 -1.93 -7.68 0.95
CA VAL A 56 -1.40 -7.65 2.32
C VAL A 56 -2.27 -6.69 3.13
N LYS A 57 -2.68 -7.11 4.33
CA LYS A 57 -3.36 -6.26 5.30
C LYS A 57 -2.38 -5.81 6.36
N VAL A 58 -2.23 -4.51 6.56
CA VAL A 58 -1.40 -3.99 7.64
C VAL A 58 -2.12 -4.24 8.96
N ILE A 59 -1.45 -4.91 9.89
CA ILE A 59 -1.98 -5.23 11.23
C ILE A 59 -1.42 -4.31 12.30
N ASP A 60 -0.18 -3.85 12.12
CA ASP A 60 0.51 -2.97 13.05
C ASP A 60 1.37 -1.96 12.31
N THR A 61 1.50 -0.76 12.88
CA THR A 61 2.26 0.35 12.30
C THR A 61 3.08 1.01 13.39
N GLN A 62 4.40 0.98 13.23
CA GLN A 62 5.36 1.68 14.06
C GLN A 62 5.85 2.94 13.34
N SER A 63 6.64 3.79 13.99
CA SER A 63 7.07 5.08 13.40
C SER A 63 7.91 4.93 12.11
N LYS A 64 8.71 3.86 12.01
CA LYS A 64 9.63 3.63 10.88
C LYS A 64 9.27 2.41 10.02
N MET A 65 8.50 1.48 10.56
CA MET A 65 8.17 0.22 9.92
C MET A 65 6.72 -0.16 10.18
N SER A 66 6.18 -1.09 9.39
CA SER A 66 4.85 -1.64 9.66
C SER A 66 4.83 -3.14 9.40
N THR A 67 3.91 -3.83 10.06
CA THR A 67 3.74 -5.27 9.96
C THR A 67 2.48 -5.55 9.16
N GLY A 68 2.62 -6.30 8.07
CA GLY A 68 1.54 -6.70 7.19
C GLY A 68 1.33 -8.20 7.18
N LYS A 69 0.08 -8.66 7.27
CA LYS A 69 -0.31 -10.05 7.08
C LYS A 69 -0.72 -10.29 5.62
N ILE A 70 -0.16 -11.32 4.99
CA ILE A 70 -0.54 -11.73 3.64
C ILE A 70 -1.97 -12.26 3.66
N LEU A 71 -2.85 -11.68 2.83
CA LEU A 71 -4.22 -12.15 2.65
C LEU A 71 -4.35 -13.11 1.48
N LYS A 72 -3.67 -12.80 0.38
CA LYS A 72 -3.70 -13.61 -0.85
C LYS A 72 -2.33 -13.56 -1.49
N LEU A 73 -1.87 -14.71 -1.93
CA LEU A 73 -0.60 -14.89 -2.64
C LEU A 73 -0.85 -15.71 -3.90
N MET A 74 -0.33 -15.23 -5.03
CA MET A 74 -0.45 -15.88 -6.34
C MET A 74 0.86 -16.57 -6.76
N ILE A 75 1.91 -16.43 -5.95
CA ILE A 75 3.24 -16.99 -6.18
C ILE A 75 3.61 -17.97 -5.06
N SER A 76 4.66 -18.76 -5.29
CA SER A 76 5.21 -19.63 -4.26
C SER A 76 5.82 -18.82 -3.10
N ARG A 77 5.75 -19.35 -1.87
CA ARG A 77 6.42 -18.73 -0.71
C ARG A 77 7.93 -18.60 -0.92
N ARG A 78 8.55 -19.52 -1.65
CA ARG A 78 9.99 -19.48 -1.97
C ARG A 78 10.37 -18.24 -2.80
N SER A 79 9.46 -17.70 -3.59
CA SER A 79 9.68 -16.47 -4.35
C SER A 79 9.71 -15.23 -3.44
N LEU A 80 8.96 -15.25 -2.32
CA LEU A 80 8.95 -14.14 -1.35
C LEU A 80 10.32 -13.90 -0.70
N LEU A 81 11.14 -14.94 -0.59
CA LEU A 81 12.46 -14.88 0.05
C LEU A 81 13.60 -14.47 -0.90
N ARG A 82 13.34 -14.41 -2.21
CA ARG A 82 14.39 -14.21 -3.23
C ARG A 82 14.21 -12.97 -4.08
N ASP A 83 12.98 -12.53 -4.26
CA ASP A 83 12.66 -11.39 -5.10
C ASP A 83 12.41 -10.14 -4.25
N ASP A 84 12.56 -8.96 -4.88
CA ASP A 84 12.19 -7.70 -4.26
C ASP A 84 10.69 -7.47 -4.39
N PHE A 85 10.05 -7.06 -3.28
CA PHE A 85 8.63 -6.73 -3.27
C PHE A 85 8.39 -5.31 -2.74
N ILE A 86 7.36 -4.69 -3.30
CA ILE A 86 6.80 -3.43 -2.82
C ILE A 86 5.31 -3.59 -2.54
N ILE A 87 4.79 -2.74 -1.67
CA ILE A 87 3.36 -2.59 -1.49
C ILE A 87 2.84 -1.31 -2.14
N ARG A 88 1.68 -1.41 -2.77
CA ARG A 88 0.98 -0.24 -3.33
C ARG A 88 -0.44 -0.14 -2.78
N PRO A 89 -0.91 1.08 -2.45
CA PRO A 89 -2.28 1.28 -1.99
C PRO A 89 -3.29 0.86 -3.06
N ARG A 90 -4.37 0.19 -2.65
CA ARG A 90 -5.45 -0.21 -3.56
C ARG A 90 -6.37 0.99 -3.80
N LYS A 91 -6.53 1.41 -5.06
CA LYS A 91 -7.36 2.57 -5.47
C LYS A 91 -8.77 2.58 -4.83
N ALA A 92 -9.37 1.41 -4.62
CA ALA A 92 -10.71 1.28 -4.03
C ALA A 92 -10.83 1.80 -2.59
N ALA A 93 -9.81 1.63 -1.74
CA ALA A 93 -9.89 2.02 -0.32
C ALA A 93 -9.78 3.55 -0.12
N PHE A 94 -9.10 4.25 -1.04
CA PHE A 94 -8.93 5.71 -0.97
C PHE A 94 -10.24 6.46 -1.30
N GLN A 95 -11.00 5.97 -2.29
CA GLN A 95 -12.27 6.58 -2.73
C GLN A 95 -13.36 6.53 -1.66
N VAL A 96 -13.51 5.38 -0.98
CA VAL A 96 -14.52 5.21 0.09
C VAL A 96 -14.23 6.16 1.26
N LYS A 97 -12.95 6.33 1.62
CA LYS A 97 -12.55 7.20 2.73
C LYS A 97 -12.66 8.69 2.38
N LYS A 98 -12.38 9.09 1.13
CA LYS A 98 -12.60 10.47 0.64
C LYS A 98 -14.08 10.85 0.66
N ARG A 99 -14.96 9.94 0.23
CA ARG A 99 -16.42 10.14 0.29
C ARG A 99 -16.92 10.24 1.73
N ALA A 100 -16.49 9.33 2.62
CA ALA A 100 -16.90 9.34 4.02
C ALA A 100 -16.36 10.52 4.85
N ARG A 101 -15.22 11.10 4.47
CA ARG A 101 -14.71 12.34 5.08
C ARG A 101 -15.48 13.55 4.56
N LYS A 102 -15.69 13.62 3.24
CA LYS A 102 -16.47 14.70 2.60
C LYS A 102 -17.91 14.77 3.12
N MET A 103 -18.56 13.63 3.36
CA MET A 103 -19.90 13.58 3.96
C MET A 103 -19.93 14.12 5.40
N ARG A 104 -18.96 13.75 6.24
CA ARG A 104 -18.88 14.23 7.63
C ARG A 104 -18.55 15.72 7.73
N ASP A 105 -17.72 16.22 6.82
CA ASP A 105 -17.37 17.64 6.79
C ASP A 105 -18.59 18.47 6.31
N PHE A 106 -19.39 17.95 5.37
CA PHE A 106 -20.64 18.57 4.90
C PHE A 106 -21.75 18.58 5.97
N GLU A 107 -21.93 17.48 6.71
CA GLU A 107 -22.93 17.38 7.80
C GLU A 107 -22.68 18.42 8.89
N LYS A 108 -21.42 18.65 9.27
CA LYS A 108 -21.02 19.68 10.24
C LYS A 108 -21.21 21.12 9.75
N GLU A 109 -21.20 21.35 8.45
CA GLU A 109 -21.47 22.67 7.87
C GLU A 109 -22.96 22.95 7.89
N MET A 110 -23.80 21.96 7.55
CA MET A 110 -25.26 22.09 7.59
C MET A 110 -25.81 22.29 9.00
N ASP A 111 -25.31 21.56 10.01
CA ASP A 111 -25.76 21.74 11.40
C ASP A 111 -25.49 23.16 11.92
N LYS A 112 -24.35 23.75 11.54
CA LYS A 112 -23.99 25.14 11.91
C LYS A 112 -24.80 26.21 11.19
N GLU A 113 -25.39 25.87 10.05
CA GLU A 113 -26.24 26.76 9.26
C GLU A 113 -27.68 26.73 9.80
N PHE A 114 -28.14 25.57 10.27
CA PHE A 114 -29.46 25.40 10.90
C PHE A 114 -29.57 26.01 12.31
N ASP A 115 -28.48 26.07 13.08
CA ASP A 115 -28.44 26.67 14.42
C ASP A 115 -28.43 28.22 14.42
N LYS A 116 -28.44 28.87 13.23
CA LYS A 116 -28.36 30.34 13.08
C LYS A 116 -29.66 31.01 12.65
N ASP A 117 -30.71 30.25 12.36
CA ASP A 117 -32.08 30.72 12.11
C ASP A 117 -32.97 30.51 13.35
#